data_AF-L9X5F3-F1
#
_entry.id   AF-L9X5F3-F1
#
_cell.length_a   1.000
_cell.length_b   1.000
_cell.length_c   1.000
_cell.angle_alpha   90.00
_cell.angle_beta   90.00
_cell.angle_gamma   90.00
#
_symmetry.space_group_name_H-M   'P 1'
#
loop_
_entity.id
_entity.type
_entity.pdbx_description
1 polymer ?
#
loop_
_entity_poly.entity_id
_entity_poly.type
_entity_poly.pdbx_seq_one_letter_code
_entity_poly.pdbx_strand_id
1 'polypeptide(L)' 'MDREMLADQRRLVELLENEGWDVTDLELSAYDSPWADEDDPEATVTITARKPYESEDGDDDGDRDGEDDENPFRLK' A
#
# COMPACT_ATOMS: atom_id res chain seq x y z
N MET A 1 -27.78 -1.47 -5.29
CA MET A 1 -26.69 -1.50 -4.29
C MET A 1 -25.31 -1.34 -4.93
N ASP A 2 -25.12 -1.62 -6.24
CA ASP A 2 -23.77 -1.61 -6.85
C ASP A 2 -23.16 -0.25 -7.23
N ARG A 3 -23.96 0.77 -7.55
CA ARG A 3 -23.43 2.03 -8.11
C ARG A 3 -22.75 2.93 -7.08
N GLU A 4 -23.25 2.90 -5.84
CA GLU A 4 -22.69 3.70 -4.74
C GLU A 4 -21.36 3.11 -4.28
N MET A 5 -21.31 1.78 -4.11
CA MET A 5 -20.07 1.06 -3.78
C MET A 5 -18.97 1.26 -4.83
N LEU A 6 -19.31 1.21 -6.13
CA LEU A 6 -18.36 1.50 -7.20
C LEU A 6 -17.92 2.98 -7.23
N ALA A 7 -18.80 3.91 -6.84
CA ALA A 7 -18.46 5.32 -6.73
C ALA A 7 -17.49 5.57 -5.57
N ASP A 8 -17.70 4.91 -4.43
CA ASP A 8 -16.81 4.99 -3.27
C ASP A 8 -15.44 4.39 -3.56
N GLN A 9 -15.40 3.24 -4.24
CA GLN A 9 -14.16 2.65 -4.74
C GLN A 9 -13.37 3.64 -5.61
N ARG A 10 -14.03 4.23 -6.60
CA ARG A 10 -13.38 5.18 -7.51
C ARG A 10 -12.85 6.40 -6.74
N ARG A 11 -13.64 6.91 -5.80
CA ARG A 11 -13.24 8.04 -4.96
C ARG A 11 -12.00 7.73 -4.13
N LEU A 12 -11.89 6.50 -3.59
CA LEU A 12 -10.71 6.06 -2.84
C LEU A 12 -9.46 6.00 -3.73
N VAL A 13 -9.58 5.50 -4.96
CA VAL A 13 -8.48 5.51 -5.93
C VAL A 13 -8.06 6.93 -6.27
N GLU A 14 -9.02 7.80 -6.60
CA GLU A 14 -8.74 9.21 -6.93
C GLU A 14 -8.04 9.94 -5.78
N LEU A 15 -8.37 9.63 -4.52
CA LEU A 15 -7.67 10.19 -3.35
C LEU A 15 -6.22 9.71 -3.27
N LEU A 16 -5.97 8.42 -3.47
CA LEU A 16 -4.62 7.85 -3.45
C LEU A 16 -3.75 8.40 -4.58
N GLU A 17 -4.29 8.48 -5.80
CA GLU A 17 -3.57 9.03 -6.95
C GLU A 17 -3.25 10.53 -6.78
N ASN A 18 -4.18 11.32 -6.23
CA ASN A 18 -3.92 12.74 -5.92
C ASN A 18 -2.83 12.91 -4.85
N GLU A 19 -2.71 11.96 -3.92
CA GLU A 19 -1.63 11.90 -2.94
C GLU A 19 -0.31 11.37 -3.54
N GLY A 20 -0.26 11.08 -4.84
CA GLY A 20 0.94 10.64 -5.56
C GLY A 20 1.23 9.15 -5.42
N TRP A 21 0.25 8.35 -5.03
CA TRP A 21 0.33 6.89 -5.05
C TRP A 21 -0.12 6.35 -6.41
N ASP A 22 0.68 5.46 -6.98
CA ASP A 22 0.33 4.69 -8.17
C ASP A 22 -0.40 3.40 -7.74
N VAL A 23 -1.70 3.32 -8.02
CA VAL A 23 -2.55 2.18 -7.65
C VAL A 23 -2.37 1.06 -8.67
N THR A 24 -1.83 -0.07 -8.23
CA THR A 24 -1.49 -1.19 -9.10
C THR A 24 -2.52 -2.31 -9.09
N ASP A 25 -3.26 -2.46 -7.98
CA ASP A 25 -4.26 -3.51 -7.82
C ASP A 25 -5.41 -3.05 -6.92
N LEU A 26 -6.61 -3.52 -7.22
CA LEU A 26 -7.81 -3.23 -6.45
C LEU A 26 -8.74 -4.44 -6.46
N GLU A 27 -9.07 -4.91 -5.27
CA GLU A 27 -10.05 -5.98 -5.05
C GLU A 27 -11.25 -5.45 -4.28
N LEU A 28 -12.46 -5.68 -4.79
CA LEU A 28 -13.71 -5.35 -4.13
C LEU A 28 -14.46 -6.64 -3.83
N SER A 29 -14.81 -6.83 -2.56
CA SER A 29 -15.57 -7.98 -2.09
C SER A 29 -16.76 -7.51 -1.27
N ALA A 30 -17.97 -7.82 -1.75
CA ALA A 30 -19.16 -7.69 -0.93
C ALA A 30 -19.22 -8.92 -0.02
N TYR A 31 -19.23 -8.72 1.29
CA TYR A 31 -19.37 -9.79 2.27
C TYR A 31 -20.79 -9.72 2.85
N ASP A 32 -21.63 -10.67 2.45
CA ASP A 32 -22.88 -10.96 3.17
C ASP A 32 -22.52 -11.76 4.42
N SER A 33 -22.40 -11.07 5.56
CA SER A 33 -22.06 -11.71 6.82
C SER A 33 -23.20 -12.62 7.30
N PRO A 34 -22.97 -13.94 7.47
CA PRO A 34 -23.99 -14.84 8.01
C PRO A 34 -24.20 -14.66 9.53
N TRP A 35 -23.44 -13.76 10.15
CA TRP A 35 -23.45 -13.48 11.59
C TRP A 35 -23.89 -12.05 11.91
N ALA A 36 -24.11 -11.20 10.90
CA ALA A 36 -24.73 -9.92 11.11
C ALA A 36 -26.24 -10.13 11.19
N ASP A 37 -26.83 -9.88 12.35
CA ASP A 37 -28.29 -9.78 12.54
C ASP A 37 -28.88 -8.52 11.84
N GLU A 38 -28.09 -7.83 11.01
CA GLU A 38 -28.42 -6.57 10.36
C GLU A 38 -28.44 -6.78 8.84
N ASP A 39 -29.59 -6.48 8.20
CA ASP A 39 -29.88 -6.50 6.76
C ASP A 39 -29.00 -5.52 5.92
N ASP A 40 -27.81 -5.15 6.41
CA ASP A 40 -26.93 -4.16 5.81
C ASP A 40 -25.72 -4.84 5.14
N PRO A 41 -25.62 -4.80 3.80
CA PRO A 41 -24.50 -5.43 3.09
C PRO A 41 -23.19 -4.67 3.35
N GLU A 42 -22.18 -5.37 3.84
CA GLU A 42 -20.84 -4.80 4.04
C GLU A 42 -19.96 -5.01 2.79
N ALA A 43 -19.28 -3.95 2.37
CA ALA A 43 -18.31 -3.99 1.28
C ALA A 43 -16.88 -3.82 1.81
N THR A 44 -16.00 -4.74 1.47
CA THR A 44 -14.56 -4.66 1.75
C THR A 44 -13.81 -4.34 0.46
N VAL A 45 -12.92 -3.36 0.52
CA VAL A 45 -12.01 -3.02 -0.58
C VAL A 45 -10.55 -3.17 -0.13
N THR A 46 -9.75 -3.87 -0.91
CA THR A 46 -8.30 -4.01 -0.74
C THR A 46 -7.62 -3.26 -1.88
N ILE A 47 -6.65 -2.38 -1.56
CA ILE A 47 -5.94 -1.57 -2.56
C ILE A 47 -4.44 -1.76 -2.38
N THR A 48 -3.75 -2.12 -3.47
CA THR A 48 -2.28 -2.15 -3.52
C THR A 48 -1.81 -0.94 -4.31
N ALA A 49 -0.96 -0.10 -3.69
CA ALA A 49 -0.41 1.09 -4.32
C ALA A 49 1.05 1.31 -3.95
N ARG A 50 1.80 2.03 -4.80
CA ARG A 50 3.22 2.34 -4.63
C ARG A 50 3.46 3.85 -4.71
N LYS A 51 4.34 4.37 -3.86
CA LYS A 51 4.83 5.75 -3.95
C LYS A 51 6.35 5.73 -3.74
N PRO A 52 7.15 6.24 -4.68
CA PRO A 52 8.58 6.41 -4.45
C PRO A 52 8.78 7.51 -3.40
N TYR A 53 9.66 7.26 -2.45
CA TYR A 53 10.14 8.27 -1.51
C TYR A 53 11.57 8.63 -1.94
N GLU A 54 11.92 9.91 -1.87
CA GLU A 54 13.31 10.32 -2.02
C GLU A 54 14.11 9.65 -0.89
N SER A 55 15.14 8.89 -1.25
CA SER A 55 16.15 8.49 -0.28
C SER A 55 16.82 9.78 0.19
N GLU A 56 16.91 10.01 1.50
CA GLU A 56 17.86 10.98 2.06
C GLU A 56 19.30 10.45 1.90
N ASP A 57 19.70 10.14 0.66
CA ASP A 57 21.09 9.89 0.29
C ASP A 57 21.52 11.07 -0.57
N GLY A 58 21.88 12.15 0.13
CA GLY A 58 22.65 13.21 -0.48
C GLY A 58 23.95 12.64 -1.03
N ASP A 59 24.31 13.13 -2.20
CA ASP A 59 25.63 13.12 -2.82
C ASP A 59 26.79 12.78 -1.86
N ASP A 60 27.29 11.54 -1.89
CA ASP A 60 28.68 11.22 -1.51
C ASP A 60 29.36 10.56 -2.71
N ASP A 61 29.87 11.43 -3.58
CA ASP A 61 30.93 11.15 -4.53
C ASP A 61 32.20 10.81 -3.69
N GLY A 62 32.34 9.54 -3.29
CA GLY A 62 33.29 9.14 -2.25
C GLY A 62 33.86 7.74 -2.43
N ASP A 63 34.82 7.61 -3.33
CA ASP A 63 35.76 6.49 -3.44
C ASP A 63 36.40 6.17 -2.07
N ARG A 64 35.94 5.11 -1.36
CA ARG A 64 36.65 4.46 -0.25
C ARG A 64 36.40 2.95 -0.22
N ASP A 65 37.23 2.25 -0.98
CA ASP A 65 37.77 0.95 -0.61
C ASP A 65 38.30 1.02 0.85
N GLY A 66 37.85 0.14 1.75
CA GLY A 66 38.42 0.05 3.09
C GLY A 66 37.48 -0.45 4.19
N GLU A 67 37.53 -1.76 4.45
CA GLU A 67 37.66 -2.34 5.80
C GLU A 67 36.69 -1.83 6.89
N ASP A 68 35.66 -2.62 7.25
CA ASP A 68 35.69 -3.32 8.55
C ASP A 68 34.58 -4.36 8.73
N ASP A 69 35.02 -5.52 9.19
CA ASP A 69 34.31 -6.78 9.38
C ASP A 69 33.83 -6.86 10.85
N GLU A 70 32.77 -6.12 11.22
CA GLU A 70 32.21 -6.14 12.58
C GLU A 70 30.69 -6.39 12.59
N ASN A 71 30.23 -7.46 11.94
CA ASN A 71 28.84 -7.91 12.10
C ASN A 71 28.74 -9.12 13.06
N PRO A 72 28.39 -8.92 14.35
CA PRO A 72 28.38 -9.97 15.37
C PRO A 72 27.26 -11.01 15.21
N PHE A 73 26.45 -10.92 14.15
CA PHE A 73 25.31 -11.83 13.90
C PHE A 73 25.54 -12.81 12.75
N ARG A 74 26.72 -12.84 12.12
CA ARG A 74 27.04 -13.94 11.19
C ARG A 74 27.31 -15.23 11.99
N LEU A 75 26.31 -16.12 12.01
CA LEU A 75 26.49 -17.51 12.43
C LEU A 75 27.59 -18.15 11.56
N LYS A 76 28.60 -18.73 12.21
CA LYS A 76 29.64 -19.57 11.59
C LYS A 76 29.07 -20.88 11.05
#